data_AF-A0A3B8ZEK2-F1
#
_entry.id   AF-A0A3B8ZEK2-F1
#
_cell.length_a   1.000
_cell.length_b   1.000
_cell.length_c   1.000
_cell.angle_alpha   90.00
_cell.angle_beta   90.00
_cell.angle_gamma   90.00
#
_symmetry.space_group_name_H-M   'P 1'
#
loop_
_entity.id
_entity.type
_entity.pdbx_description
1 polymer ?
#
loop_
_entity_poly.entity_id
_entity_poly.type
_entity_poly.pdbx_seq_one_letter_code
_entity_poly.pdbx_strand_id
1 'polypeptide(L)'
;MIVQSCDGYQGITSISFTIPRQQYQQCLKVVESFKQQFGVHTVTGSPQICKLSVSGIGLRSHTSVAIGMFQALANSGVNVDMINTSELRVNVVVDSASARQALASLTERFQHSIA
;
A
#
# COMPACT_ATOMS: atom_id res chain seq x y z
N MET A 1 -4.35 -6.34 2.18
CA MET A 1 -4.07 -5.30 3.18
C MET A 1 -5.33 -4.48 3.37
N ILE A 2 -5.57 -4.00 4.58
CA ILE A 2 -6.67 -3.09 4.94
C ILE A 2 -6.00 -1.90 5.64
N VAL A 3 -6.36 -0.68 5.25
CA VAL A 3 -5.83 0.56 5.78
C VAL A 3 -7.00 1.47 6.09
N GLN A 4 -7.05 1.96 7.32
CA GLN A 4 -7.94 3.03 7.70
C GLN A 4 -7.14 4.32 7.77
N SER A 5 -7.51 5.30 6.95
CA SER A 5 -6.92 6.63 6.94
C SER A 5 -7.87 7.60 7.62
N CYS A 6 -7.35 8.46 8.49
CA CYS A 6 -8.07 9.63 8.96
C CYS A 6 -7.85 10.77 7.97
N ASP A 7 -8.88 11.13 7.22
CA ASP A 7 -8.97 12.46 6.64
C ASP A 7 -9.26 13.41 7.82
N GLY A 8 -8.29 14.26 8.17
CA GLY A 8 -8.37 15.15 9.33
C GLY A 8 -9.46 16.23 9.27
N TYR A 9 -10.48 16.07 8.43
CA TYR A 9 -11.60 16.99 8.24
C TYR A 9 -12.91 16.31 8.66
N GLN A 10 -13.62 16.94 9.61
CA GLN A 10 -15.01 16.62 9.99
C GLN A 10 -15.26 15.23 10.63
N GLY A 11 -14.23 14.51 11.07
CA GLY A 11 -14.40 13.21 11.73
C GLY A 11 -14.81 12.08 10.79
N ILE A 12 -14.64 12.28 9.48
CA ILE A 12 -14.79 11.26 8.46
C ILE A 12 -13.49 10.46 8.40
N THR A 13 -13.59 9.20 8.00
CA THR A 13 -12.45 8.30 7.78
C THR A 13 -12.67 7.53 6.50
N SER A 14 -11.59 7.09 5.88
CA SER A 14 -11.61 6.23 4.71
C SER A 14 -11.05 4.86 5.06
N ILE A 15 -11.71 3.81 4.56
CA ILE A 15 -11.20 2.43 4.62
C ILE A 15 -10.84 2.01 3.21
N SER A 16 -9.57 1.67 3.02
CA SER A 16 -9.05 1.12 1.78
C SER A 16 -8.60 -0.31 1.98
N PHE A 17 -8.83 -1.16 0.99
CA PHE A 17 -8.38 -2.54 1.04
C PHE A 17 -8.04 -3.07 -0.34
N THR A 18 -7.16 -4.07 -0.39
CA THR A 18 -6.73 -4.72 -1.63
C THR A 18 -7.41 -6.08 -1.79
N ILE A 19 -7.78 -6.41 -3.03
CA ILE A 19 -8.34 -7.70 -3.43
C ILE A 19 -7.60 -8.25 -4.66
N PRO A 20 -7.77 -9.55 -4.99
CA PRO A 20 -7.38 -10.07 -6.29
C PRO A 20 -8.02 -9.28 -7.44
N ARG A 21 -7.23 -8.96 -8.47
CA ARG A 21 -7.68 -8.13 -9.61
C ARG A 21 -8.92 -8.70 -10.31
N GLN A 22 -9.04 -10.03 -10.37
CA GLN A 22 -10.18 -10.72 -11.00
C GLN A 22 -11.51 -10.41 -10.29
N GLN A 23 -11.47 -10.05 -9.00
CA GLN A 23 -12.65 -9.77 -8.19
C GLN A 23 -13.04 -8.27 -8.21
N TYR A 24 -12.28 -7.43 -8.91
CA TYR A 24 -12.44 -5.96 -8.87
C TYR A 24 -13.86 -5.50 -9.19
N GLN A 25 -14.42 -5.95 -10.30
CA GLN A 25 -15.76 -5.53 -10.75
C GLN A 25 -16.86 -6.01 -9.81
N GLN A 26 -16.74 -7.22 -9.26
CA GLN A 26 -17.72 -7.76 -8.32
C GLN A 26 -17.65 -7.03 -6.97
N CYS A 27 -16.44 -6.77 -6.47
CA CYS A 27 -16.23 -6.06 -5.22
C CYS A 27 -16.77 -4.63 -5.31
N LEU A 28 -16.52 -3.91 -6.41
CA LEU A 28 -17.02 -2.55 -6.58
C LEU A 28 -18.56 -2.49 -6.50
N LYS A 29 -19.26 -3.43 -7.15
CA LYS A 29 -20.73 -3.54 -7.06
C LYS A 29 -21.23 -3.76 -5.64
N VAL A 30 -20.55 -4.61 -4.87
CA VAL A 30 -20.91 -4.88 -3.47
C VAL A 30 -20.67 -3.66 -2.59
N VAL A 31 -19.54 -2.97 -2.75
CA VAL A 31 -19.23 -1.79 -1.92
C VAL A 31 -20.11 -0.59 -2.31
N GLU A 32 -20.51 -0.48 -3.58
CA GLU A 32 -21.46 0.56 -3.99
C GLU A 32 -22.84 0.40 -3.37
N SER A 33 -23.30 -0.83 -3.11
CA SER A 33 -24.59 -1.04 -2.42
C SER A 33 -24.56 -0.54 -0.97
N PHE A 34 -23.37 -0.45 -0.37
CA PHE A 34 -23.19 0.07 1.00
C PHE A 34 -23.35 1.60 1.09
N LYS A 35 -23.28 2.33 -0.03
CA LYS A 35 -23.48 3.80 -0.03
C LYS A 35 -24.82 4.18 0.59
N GLN A 36 -25.90 3.52 0.17
CA GLN A 36 -27.25 3.80 0.68
C GLN A 36 -27.45 3.26 2.09
N GLN A 37 -26.85 2.12 2.42
CA GLN A 37 -27.06 1.45 3.71
C GLN A 37 -26.31 2.13 4.87
N PHE A 38 -25.10 2.62 4.64
CA PHE A 38 -24.21 3.11 5.69
C PHE A 38 -23.77 4.57 5.52
N GLY A 39 -24.29 5.30 4.53
CA GLY A 39 -23.96 6.71 4.30
C GLY A 39 -22.52 6.93 3.83
N VAL A 40 -21.93 5.96 3.12
CA VAL A 40 -20.58 6.09 2.55
C VAL A 40 -20.60 7.21 1.50
N HIS A 41 -19.77 8.24 1.70
CA HIS A 41 -19.70 9.39 0.79
C HIS A 41 -19.20 9.01 -0.60
N THR A 42 -18.02 8.38 -0.66
CA THR A 42 -17.35 8.08 -1.91
C THR A 42 -16.81 6.66 -1.89
N VAL A 43 -16.97 5.97 -3.03
CA VAL A 43 -16.35 4.67 -3.28
C VAL A 43 -15.48 4.84 -4.51
N THR A 44 -14.18 4.56 -4.37
CA THR A 44 -13.19 4.61 -5.45
C THR A 44 -12.35 3.34 -5.43
N GLY A 45 -11.78 2.98 -6.57
CA GLY A 45 -10.85 1.87 -6.67
C GLY A 45 -9.94 2.02 -7.88
N SER A 46 -8.79 1.34 -7.83
CA SER A 46 -7.88 1.21 -8.97
C SER A 46 -7.44 -0.24 -9.13
N PRO A 47 -7.62 -0.85 -10.32
CA PRO A 47 -7.09 -2.17 -10.62
C PRO A 47 -5.62 -2.13 -11.07
N GLN A 48 -5.02 -0.94 -11.21
CA GLN A 48 -3.67 -0.72 -11.75
C GLN A 48 -2.67 -0.43 -10.64
N ILE A 49 -2.64 -1.28 -9.61
CA ILE A 49 -1.73 -1.14 -8.48
C ILE A 49 -0.80 -2.35 -8.33
N CYS A 50 0.39 -2.13 -7.78
CA CYS A 50 1.29 -3.18 -7.32
C CYS A 50 1.52 -3.04 -5.82
N LYS A 51 1.44 -4.16 -5.09
CA LYS A 51 1.78 -4.21 -3.67
C LYS A 51 3.19 -4.78 -3.51
N LEU A 52 4.11 -3.98 -3.00
CA LEU A 52 5.47 -4.39 -2.66
C LEU A 52 5.60 -4.52 -1.16
N SER A 53 6.46 -5.43 -0.73
CA SER A 53 6.63 -5.76 0.67
C SER A 53 8.09 -6.02 0.98
N VAL A 54 8.63 -5.36 2.00
CA VAL A 54 9.94 -5.66 2.59
C VAL A 54 9.69 -6.26 3.97
N SER A 55 10.31 -7.41 4.26
CA SER A 55 10.20 -8.08 5.57
C SER A 55 11.57 -8.24 6.21
N GLY A 56 11.64 -8.17 7.55
CA GLY A 56 12.89 -8.30 8.32
C GLY A 56 12.64 -8.53 9.81
N ILE A 57 13.72 -8.63 10.60
CA ILE A 57 13.65 -8.83 12.05
C ILE A 57 13.27 -7.52 12.76
N GLY A 58 11.98 -7.32 13.04
CA GLY A 58 11.47 -6.30 13.96
C GLY A 58 11.70 -4.84 13.55
N LEU A 59 10.73 -4.22 12.87
CA LEU A 59 10.68 -2.79 12.54
C LEU A 59 10.63 -1.88 13.77
N ARG A 60 10.15 -2.39 14.91
CA ARG A 60 10.17 -1.67 16.19
C ARG A 60 11.60 -1.38 16.66
N SER A 61 12.49 -2.34 16.46
CA SER A 61 13.89 -2.25 16.91
C SER A 61 14.82 -1.74 15.80
N HIS A 62 14.42 -1.90 14.53
CA HIS A 62 15.22 -1.55 13.37
C HIS A 62 14.39 -0.78 12.32
N THR A 63 14.21 0.53 12.55
CA THR A 63 13.51 1.45 11.63
C THR A 63 14.22 1.64 10.28
N SER A 64 15.48 1.20 10.18
CA SER A 64 16.33 1.28 8.99
C SER A 64 15.70 0.62 7.75
N VAL A 65 14.85 -0.39 7.94
CA VAL A 65 14.14 -1.06 6.83
C VAL A 65 13.13 -0.11 6.18
N ALA A 66 12.29 0.56 6.96
CA ALA A 66 11.32 1.52 6.42
C ALA A 66 12.02 2.72 5.77
N ILE A 67 13.05 3.26 6.43
CA ILE A 67 13.87 4.36 5.90
C ILE A 67 14.51 3.97 4.56
N GLY A 68 15.17 2.80 4.51
CA GLY A 68 15.81 2.31 3.31
C GLY A 68 14.82 2.09 2.16
N MET A 69 13.64 1.55 2.46
CA MET A 69 12.56 1.33 1.50
C MET A 69 12.08 2.66 0.90
N PHE A 70 11.70 3.64 1.74
CA PHE A 70 11.17 4.90 1.24
C PHE A 70 12.24 5.72 0.50
N GLN A 71 13.49 5.69 0.96
CA GLN A 71 14.58 6.38 0.28
C GLN A 71 14.89 5.77 -1.09
N ALA A 72 14.88 4.44 -1.23
CA ALA A 72 15.09 3.77 -2.52
C ALA A 72 13.96 4.07 -3.53
N LEU A 73 12.71 4.09 -3.06
CA LEU A 73 11.56 4.44 -3.90
C LEU A 73 11.59 5.92 -4.31
N ALA A 74 11.90 6.83 -3.37
CA ALA A 74 12.01 8.25 -3.67
C ALA A 74 13.14 8.56 -4.66
N ASN A 75 14.32 7.97 -4.47
CA ASN A 75 15.46 8.14 -5.37
C ASN A 75 15.18 7.60 -6.79
N SER A 76 14.33 6.59 -6.90
CA SER A 76 13.88 6.07 -8.18
C SER A 76 12.62 6.78 -8.72
N GLY A 77 12.16 7.87 -8.09
CA GLY A 77 10.99 8.62 -8.57
C GLY A 77 9.67 7.85 -8.51
N VAL A 78 9.57 6.83 -7.65
CA VAL A 78 8.36 6.02 -7.46
C VAL A 78 7.50 6.63 -6.36
N ASN A 79 6.28 7.05 -6.71
CA ASN A 79 5.28 7.48 -5.74
C ASN A 79 4.74 6.31 -4.92
N VAL A 80 4.47 6.55 -3.64
CA VAL A 80 3.81 5.60 -2.74
C VAL A 80 2.39 6.07 -2.46
N ASP A 81 1.40 5.29 -2.89
CA ASP A 81 -0.02 5.64 -2.75
C ASP A 81 -0.59 5.22 -1.40
N MET A 82 -0.06 4.14 -0.82
CA MET A 82 -0.54 3.60 0.46
C MET A 82 0.57 2.89 1.21
N ILE A 83 0.55 3.02 2.53
CA ILE A 83 1.51 2.37 3.44
C ILE A 83 0.72 1.52 4.43
N ASN A 84 1.18 0.29 4.66
CA ASN A 84 0.68 -0.58 5.73
C ASN A 84 1.86 -1.34 6.35
N THR A 85 2.00 -1.27 7.67
CA THR A 85 3.10 -1.92 8.39
C THR A 85 2.59 -2.91 9.43
N SER A 86 3.34 -3.99 9.62
CA SER A 86 3.30 -4.83 10.82
C SER A 86 4.61 -4.69 11.59
N GLU A 87 4.84 -5.51 12.62
CA GLU A 87 6.14 -5.54 13.31
C GLU A 87 7.28 -6.04 12.41
N LEU A 88 7.00 -6.89 11.43
CA LEU A 88 8.03 -7.56 10.62
C LEU A 88 8.03 -7.13 9.16
N ARG A 89 7.09 -6.28 8.75
CA ARG A 89 6.84 -6.01 7.33
C ARG A 89 6.36 -4.58 7.08
N VAL A 90 6.99 -3.93 6.10
CA VAL A 90 6.46 -2.70 5.48
C VAL A 90 5.88 -3.08 4.13
N ASN A 91 4.62 -2.78 3.90
CA ASN A 91 3.94 -2.90 2.62
C ASN A 91 3.70 -1.50 2.06
N VAL A 92 3.95 -1.36 0.76
CA VAL A 92 3.54 -0.17 0.00
C VAL A 92 2.68 -0.58 -1.17
N VAL A 93 1.80 0.33 -1.56
CA VAL A 93 1.10 0.29 -2.84
C VAL A 93 1.70 1.36 -3.74
N VAL A 94 1.99 0.99 -4.98
CA VAL A 94 2.50 1.88 -6.04
C VAL A 94 1.71 1.63 -7.32
N ASP A 95 1.80 2.56 -8.28
CA ASP A 95 1.27 2.34 -9.63
C ASP A 95 1.89 1.11 -10.29
N SER A 96 1.07 0.31 -10.99
CA SER A 96 1.55 -0.88 -11.71
C SER A 96 2.62 -0.59 -12.76
N ALA A 97 2.59 0.57 -13.39
CA ALA A 97 3.60 1.00 -14.37
C ALA A 97 4.98 1.16 -13.70
N SER A 98 5.01 1.59 -12.44
CA SER A 98 6.24 1.78 -11.66
C SER A 98 6.73 0.50 -11.00
N ALA A 99 5.96 -0.60 -11.03
CA ALA A 99 6.22 -1.82 -10.26
C ALA A 99 7.60 -2.42 -10.51
N ARG A 100 8.05 -2.49 -11.78
CA ARG A 100 9.36 -3.07 -12.13
C ARG A 100 10.51 -2.22 -11.60
N GLN A 101 10.42 -0.91 -11.74
CA GLN A 101 11.42 0.04 -11.26
C GLN A 101 11.48 0.05 -9.72
N ALA A 102 10.32 0.06 -9.09
CA ALA A 102 10.18 -0.04 -7.65
C ALA A 102 10.81 -1.33 -7.12
N LEU A 103 10.50 -2.49 -7.70
CA LEU A 103 11.10 -3.77 -7.33
C LEU A 103 12.61 -3.75 -7.49
N ALA A 104 13.13 -3.28 -8.64
CA ALA A 104 14.57 -3.21 -8.88
C ALA A 104 15.29 -2.35 -7.83
N SER A 105 14.77 -1.15 -7.54
CA SER A 105 15.35 -0.24 -6.55
C SER A 105 15.36 -0.83 -5.13
N LEU A 106 14.31 -1.56 -4.75
CA LEU A 106 14.24 -2.25 -3.46
C LEU A 106 15.20 -3.44 -3.41
N THR A 107 15.26 -4.26 -4.47
CA THR A 107 16.20 -5.39 -4.52
C THR A 107 17.64 -4.92 -4.43
N GLU A 108 18.01 -3.85 -5.14
CA GLU A 108 19.35 -3.24 -5.04
C GLU A 108 19.63 -2.74 -3.61
N ARG A 109 18.69 -2.00 -3.01
CA ARG A 109 18.84 -1.44 -1.65
C ARG A 109 19.07 -2.49 -0.59
N PHE A 110 18.45 -3.66 -0.73
CA PHE A 110 18.43 -4.75 0.25
C PHE A 110 19.23 -5.98 -0.19
N GLN A 111 20.03 -5.90 -1.25
CA GLN A 111 20.77 -7.05 -1.82
C GLN A 111 21.65 -7.78 -0.79
N HIS A 112 22.22 -7.07 0.18
CA HIS A 112 23.08 -7.63 1.24
C HIS A 112 22.30 -8.06 2.49
N SER A 113 20.97 -7.98 2.47
CA SER A 113 20.08 -8.35 3.58
C SER A 113 19.30 -9.65 3.33
N ILE A 114 19.55 -10.34 2.21
CA ILE A 114 18.89 -11.59 1.79
C ILE A 114 19.81 -12.82 2.06
N ALA A 115 20.76 -12.70 2.99
CA ALA A 115 21.60 -13.82 3.42
C ALA A 115 20.94 -14.61 4.57
#